data_AF-A0A943GTT7-F1
#
_entry.id   AF-A0A943GTT7-F1
#
_cell.length_a   1.000
_cell.length_b   1.000
_cell.length_c   1.000
_cell.angle_alpha   90.00
_cell.angle_beta   90.00
_cell.angle_gamma   90.00
#
_symmetry.space_group_name_H-M   'P 1'
#
loop_
_entity.id
_entity.type
_entity.pdbx_description
1 polymer ?
#
loop_
_entity_poly.entity_id
_entity_poly.type
_entity_poly.pdbx_seq_one_letter_code
_entity_poly.pdbx_strand_id
1 'polypeptide(L)'
;MREGFIEKGYTPEESDYEKIRKFTRRDFEKDELYVFEVSLCNNDVDRDNEKFSIAALNELAKQFVGKTGIKNHSMRAEDQSARIFETRVERIPGRKTADGEDFYTLRAKAYMVRSEATAQLITDIDAGIKKEVSVSCSAEKRICSVCGKDKSREYCGHVAGKSYGGKKCFTVLDGIADAYEFSFVAVPAQKEAGVEKSFGGLAEKGDVEKMLSGGGEITLSSGQAESIKAFLDNMSDDAELGREYRKSIIGELVRLCGKALPKMDKSAFESVAQVMTAKELFAFKNAFEGCAAENSKPAPQLARAQTAKRADIGKFKI
;
A
#
# COMPACT_ATOMS: atom_id res chain seq x y z
N MET A 1 -3.96 17.54 -11.25
CA MET A 1 -3.51 16.14 -11.37
C MET A 1 -3.08 15.70 -9.98
N ARG A 2 -3.66 14.61 -9.45
CA ARG A 2 -3.24 14.06 -8.15
C ARG A 2 -1.88 13.40 -8.32
N GLU A 3 -0.96 13.66 -7.40
CA GLU A 3 0.37 13.07 -7.35
C GLU A 3 0.25 11.55 -7.10
N GLY A 4 0.64 10.76 -8.09
CA GLY A 4 0.77 9.31 -8.00
C GLY A 4 1.16 8.74 -9.37
N PHE A 5 1.83 7.60 -9.36
CA PHE A 5 2.22 6.92 -10.59
C PHE A 5 1.04 6.08 -11.08
N ILE A 6 0.86 6.08 -12.40
CA ILE A 6 -0.13 5.24 -13.05
C ILE A 6 0.53 3.89 -13.26
N GLU A 7 0.13 2.87 -12.49
CA GLU A 7 0.41 1.50 -12.91
C GLU A 7 -0.42 1.25 -14.18
N LYS A 8 0.27 0.79 -15.23
CA LYS A 8 -0.33 0.65 -16.56
C LYS A 8 -1.33 -0.51 -16.65
N GLY A 9 -1.51 -1.27 -15.57
CA GLY A 9 -2.51 -2.33 -15.42
C GLY A 9 -2.45 -2.94 -14.02
N TYR A 10 -3.56 -3.54 -13.59
CA TYR A 10 -3.64 -4.27 -12.33
C TYR A 10 -2.72 -5.50 -12.37
N THR A 11 -1.87 -5.67 -11.35
CA THR A 11 -1.03 -6.86 -11.21
C THR A 11 -1.71 -7.85 -10.26
N PRO A 12 -2.19 -9.01 -10.73
CA PRO A 12 -2.92 -9.94 -9.88
C PRO A 12 -2.02 -10.62 -8.85
N GLU A 13 -2.54 -10.78 -7.64
CA GLU A 13 -1.89 -11.53 -6.58
C GLU A 13 -2.26 -13.02 -6.65
N GLU A 14 -1.52 -13.88 -5.95
CA GLU A 14 -1.85 -15.32 -5.86
C GLU A 14 -3.30 -15.54 -5.37
N SER A 15 -3.74 -14.70 -4.42
CA SER A 15 -5.08 -14.75 -3.86
C SER A 15 -6.19 -14.46 -4.89
N ASP A 16 -5.90 -13.72 -5.96
CA ASP A 16 -6.86 -13.48 -7.04
C ASP A 16 -7.07 -14.74 -7.87
N TYR A 17 -5.97 -15.44 -8.22
CA TYR A 17 -6.04 -16.67 -8.99
C TYR A 17 -6.80 -17.76 -8.22
N GLU A 18 -6.64 -17.84 -6.90
CA GLU A 18 -7.43 -18.73 -6.04
C GLU A 18 -8.92 -18.41 -6.06
N LYS A 19 -9.29 -17.11 -6.07
CA LYS A 19 -10.71 -16.69 -6.19
C LYS A 19 -11.25 -17.02 -7.58
N ILE A 20 -10.48 -16.79 -8.63
CA ILE A 20 -10.87 -17.10 -10.02
C ILE A 20 -11.13 -18.60 -10.20
N ARG A 21 -10.32 -19.48 -9.61
CA ARG A 21 -10.49 -20.95 -9.69
C ARG A 21 -11.86 -21.43 -9.22
N LYS A 22 -12.55 -20.68 -8.36
CA LYS A 22 -13.92 -21.00 -7.93
C LYS A 22 -14.97 -20.87 -9.04
N PHE A 23 -14.66 -20.14 -10.10
CA PHE A 23 -15.53 -19.88 -11.25
C PHE A 23 -15.13 -20.64 -12.52
N THR A 24 -13.96 -21.27 -12.54
CA THR A 24 -13.47 -22.05 -13.69
C THR A 24 -13.72 -23.54 -13.49
N ARG A 25 -13.98 -24.27 -14.59
CA ARG A 25 -14.19 -25.73 -14.55
C ARG A 25 -12.90 -26.55 -14.57
N ARG A 26 -11.80 -25.91 -14.98
CA ARG A 26 -10.43 -26.43 -14.95
C ARG A 26 -9.52 -25.34 -14.39
N ASP A 27 -8.30 -25.75 -14.06
CA ASP A 27 -7.25 -24.80 -13.75
C ASP A 27 -6.78 -24.11 -15.04
N PHE A 28 -6.48 -22.81 -14.90
CA PHE A 28 -5.87 -21.98 -15.92
C PHE A 28 -4.51 -21.51 -15.41
N GLU A 29 -3.53 -21.48 -16.30
CA GLU A 29 -2.25 -20.84 -16.03
C GLU A 29 -2.42 -19.31 -15.98
N LYS A 30 -1.49 -18.64 -15.29
CA LYS A 30 -1.59 -17.19 -15.03
C LYS A 30 -1.59 -16.36 -16.31
N ASP A 31 -0.87 -16.79 -17.32
CA ASP A 31 -0.74 -16.17 -18.63
C ASP A 31 -1.92 -16.49 -19.58
N GLU A 32 -2.79 -17.46 -19.24
CA GLU A 32 -4.04 -17.70 -19.95
C GLU A 32 -5.14 -16.69 -19.54
N LEU A 33 -4.93 -15.93 -18.46
CA LEU A 33 -5.93 -15.03 -17.89
C LEU A 33 -5.53 -13.56 -18.07
N TYR A 34 -6.51 -12.75 -18.46
CA TYR A 34 -6.43 -11.30 -18.39
C TYR A 34 -7.28 -10.83 -17.21
N VAL A 35 -6.66 -10.21 -16.22
CA VAL A 35 -7.31 -9.81 -14.97
C VAL A 35 -7.19 -8.30 -14.82
N PHE A 36 -8.29 -7.64 -14.46
CA PHE A 36 -8.36 -6.19 -14.40
C PHE A 36 -9.33 -5.71 -13.30
N GLU A 37 -9.15 -4.46 -12.87
CA GLU A 37 -10.08 -3.77 -11.97
C GLU A 37 -11.05 -2.88 -12.74
N VAL A 38 -12.28 -2.80 -12.24
CA VAL A 38 -13.34 -1.99 -12.82
C VAL A 38 -14.15 -1.30 -11.72
N SER A 39 -14.36 0.00 -11.87
CA SER A 39 -15.34 0.75 -11.09
C SER A 39 -16.71 0.59 -11.71
N LEU A 40 -17.63 -0.06 -10.99
CA LEU A 40 -18.95 -0.42 -11.49
C LEU A 40 -19.96 0.73 -11.35
N CYS A 41 -20.13 1.26 -10.14
CA CYS A 41 -21.02 2.37 -9.84
C CYS A 41 -20.63 3.06 -8.52
N ASN A 42 -21.24 4.20 -8.22
CA ASN A 42 -21.00 4.95 -6.99
C ASN A 42 -22.31 5.56 -6.45
N ASN A 43 -22.23 6.25 -5.31
CA ASN A 43 -23.37 6.89 -4.67
C ASN A 43 -23.57 8.36 -5.07
N ASP A 44 -23.07 8.82 -6.21
CA ASP A 44 -23.34 10.16 -6.74
C ASP A 44 -24.47 10.15 -7.77
N VAL A 45 -25.03 11.33 -8.04
CA VAL A 45 -26.11 11.50 -9.01
C VAL A 45 -25.57 11.34 -10.43
N ASP A 46 -26.10 10.35 -11.13
CA ASP A 46 -25.67 9.96 -12.46
C ASP A 46 -26.34 10.77 -13.58
N ARG A 47 -26.14 10.35 -14.84
CA ARG A 47 -26.71 11.03 -16.01
C ARG A 47 -28.23 10.90 -16.11
N ASP A 48 -28.79 9.83 -15.56
CA ASP A 48 -30.23 9.56 -15.56
C ASP A 48 -30.94 10.24 -14.38
N ASN A 49 -30.17 10.96 -13.54
CA ASN A 49 -30.60 11.59 -12.31
C ASN A 49 -31.07 10.55 -11.28
N GLU A 50 -30.35 9.42 -11.25
CA GLU A 50 -30.46 8.38 -10.25
C GLU A 50 -29.21 8.36 -9.37
N LYS A 51 -29.32 7.79 -8.18
CA LYS A 51 -28.23 7.66 -7.20
C LYS A 51 -28.43 6.38 -6.40
N PHE A 52 -27.39 5.60 -6.17
CA PHE A 52 -27.48 4.46 -5.26
C PHE A 52 -27.34 4.90 -3.80
N SER A 53 -28.15 4.31 -2.92
CA SER A 53 -27.89 4.38 -1.48
C SER A 53 -26.61 3.59 -1.13
N ILE A 54 -25.98 3.90 0.01
CA ILE A 54 -24.82 3.12 0.48
C ILE A 54 -25.24 1.67 0.77
N ALA A 55 -26.47 1.46 1.26
CA ALA A 55 -27.01 0.11 1.48
C ALA A 55 -27.11 -0.67 0.16
N ALA A 56 -27.64 -0.03 -0.89
CA ALA A 56 -27.72 -0.60 -2.23
C ALA A 56 -26.34 -0.95 -2.80
N LEU A 57 -25.32 -0.10 -2.63
CA LEU A 57 -23.95 -0.43 -3.05
C LEU A 57 -23.42 -1.69 -2.34
N ASN A 58 -23.69 -1.85 -1.05
CA ASN A 58 -23.28 -3.04 -0.29
C ASN A 58 -24.04 -4.31 -0.68
N GLU A 59 -25.31 -4.18 -1.08
CA GLU A 59 -26.10 -5.29 -1.63
C GLU A 59 -25.61 -5.69 -3.02
N LEU A 60 -25.39 -4.70 -3.91
CA LEU A 60 -24.79 -4.91 -5.23
C LEU A 60 -23.43 -5.58 -5.14
N ALA A 61 -22.59 -5.17 -4.18
CA ALA A 61 -21.28 -5.80 -3.97
C ALA A 61 -21.41 -7.32 -3.83
N LYS A 62 -22.35 -7.80 -3.01
CA LYS A 62 -22.58 -9.23 -2.81
C LYS A 62 -23.10 -9.89 -4.08
N GLN A 63 -24.03 -9.24 -4.78
CA GLN A 63 -24.73 -9.83 -5.92
C GLN A 63 -23.90 -9.84 -7.22
N PHE A 64 -22.93 -8.92 -7.38
CA PHE A 64 -22.10 -8.86 -8.57
C PHE A 64 -21.02 -9.94 -8.64
N VAL A 65 -20.68 -10.59 -7.53
CA VAL A 65 -19.70 -11.69 -7.53
C VAL A 65 -20.21 -12.82 -8.44
N GLY A 66 -19.43 -13.16 -9.45
CA GLY A 66 -19.76 -14.17 -10.46
C GLY A 66 -20.58 -13.67 -11.65
N LYS A 67 -21.03 -12.39 -11.68
CA LYS A 67 -21.79 -11.84 -12.81
C LYS A 67 -20.88 -11.60 -14.02
N THR A 68 -21.48 -11.64 -15.21
CA THR A 68 -20.77 -11.57 -16.48
C THR A 68 -20.53 -10.13 -16.93
N GLY A 69 -19.42 -9.94 -17.64
CA GLY A 69 -19.12 -8.73 -18.41
C GLY A 69 -19.51 -8.92 -19.87
N ILE A 70 -20.43 -8.09 -20.36
CA ILE A 70 -20.94 -8.13 -21.74
C ILE A 70 -20.66 -6.82 -22.50
N LYS A 71 -21.14 -6.70 -23.74
CA LYS A 71 -21.00 -5.48 -24.57
C LYS A 71 -22.37 -4.90 -24.88
N ASN A 72 -22.50 -3.57 -24.76
CA ASN A 72 -23.73 -2.82 -25.10
C ASN A 72 -25.03 -3.38 -24.50
N HIS A 73 -25.00 -3.93 -23.30
CA HIS A 73 -26.15 -4.60 -22.66
C HIS A 73 -26.79 -5.71 -23.53
N SER A 74 -26.01 -6.31 -24.43
CA SER A 74 -26.48 -7.37 -25.32
C SER A 74 -26.82 -8.65 -24.56
N MET A 75 -28.04 -9.15 -24.75
CA MET A 75 -28.51 -10.42 -24.17
C MET A 75 -28.05 -11.66 -24.96
N ARG A 76 -27.10 -11.49 -25.90
CA ARG A 76 -26.56 -12.60 -26.72
C ARG A 76 -25.46 -13.32 -25.95
N ALA A 77 -25.46 -14.65 -26.02
CA ALA A 77 -24.47 -15.47 -25.33
C ALA A 77 -23.02 -15.19 -25.80
N GLU A 78 -22.84 -14.84 -27.08
CA GLU A 78 -21.54 -14.53 -27.70
C GLU A 78 -20.87 -13.26 -27.12
N ASP A 79 -21.63 -12.37 -26.48
CA ASP A 79 -21.09 -11.12 -25.92
C ASP A 79 -20.51 -11.28 -24.50
N GLN A 80 -20.70 -12.44 -23.87
CA GLN A 80 -20.12 -12.75 -22.55
C GLN A 80 -18.60 -12.90 -22.65
N SER A 81 -17.88 -11.91 -22.15
CA SER A 81 -16.44 -11.78 -22.38
C SER A 81 -15.62 -11.75 -21.10
N ALA A 82 -16.22 -11.39 -19.96
CA ALA A 82 -15.56 -11.34 -18.67
C ALA A 82 -16.45 -11.91 -17.54
N ARG A 83 -15.85 -12.15 -16.37
CA ARG A 83 -16.56 -12.53 -15.15
C ARG A 83 -15.96 -11.85 -13.93
N ILE A 84 -16.81 -11.30 -13.07
CA ILE A 84 -16.41 -10.73 -11.78
C ILE A 84 -16.09 -11.86 -10.80
N PHE A 85 -14.97 -11.78 -10.09
CA PHE A 85 -14.61 -12.75 -9.05
C PHE A 85 -14.53 -12.14 -7.65
N GLU A 86 -14.42 -10.81 -7.56
CA GLU A 86 -14.34 -10.09 -6.28
C GLU A 86 -14.92 -8.69 -6.43
N THR A 87 -15.55 -8.18 -5.37
CA THR A 87 -16.12 -6.84 -5.29
C THR A 87 -15.82 -6.21 -3.93
N ARG A 88 -15.75 -4.87 -3.90
CA ARG A 88 -15.61 -4.10 -2.66
C ARG A 88 -16.28 -2.74 -2.79
N VAL A 89 -16.91 -2.28 -1.71
CA VAL A 89 -17.35 -0.90 -1.57
C VAL A 89 -16.27 -0.15 -0.80
N GLU A 90 -15.78 0.94 -1.36
CA GLU A 90 -14.76 1.78 -0.73
C GLU A 90 -15.22 3.22 -0.61
N ARG A 91 -14.92 3.83 0.54
CA ARG A 91 -15.07 5.26 0.75
C ARG A 91 -13.88 5.96 0.12
N ILE A 92 -14.10 7.06 -0.59
CA ILE A 92 -13.04 7.91 -1.13
C ILE A 92 -12.83 9.13 -0.21
N PRO A 93 -11.76 9.16 0.62
CA PRO A 93 -11.54 10.26 1.56
C PRO A 93 -11.41 11.61 0.85
N GLY A 94 -11.95 12.66 1.48
CA GLY A 94 -11.90 14.02 0.94
C GLY A 94 -12.82 14.28 -0.26
N ARG A 95 -13.59 13.28 -0.73
CA ARG A 95 -14.55 13.43 -1.82
C ARG A 95 -15.98 13.37 -1.30
N LYS A 96 -16.82 14.27 -1.83
CA LYS A 96 -18.26 14.35 -1.56
C LYS A 96 -19.07 14.13 -2.83
N THR A 97 -20.28 13.61 -2.67
CA THR A 97 -21.30 13.56 -3.74
C THR A 97 -21.87 14.96 -4.01
N ALA A 98 -22.60 15.12 -5.12
CA ALA A 98 -23.21 16.40 -5.48
C ALA A 98 -24.22 16.91 -4.43
N ASP A 99 -24.80 16.02 -3.64
CA ASP A 99 -25.70 16.33 -2.52
C ASP A 99 -25.01 16.39 -1.14
N GLY A 100 -23.67 16.29 -1.10
CA GLY A 100 -22.87 16.56 0.10
C GLY A 100 -22.58 15.37 1.01
N GLU A 101 -22.95 14.14 0.60
CA GLU A 101 -22.65 12.91 1.34
C GLU A 101 -21.19 12.46 1.09
N ASP A 102 -20.67 11.59 1.97
CA ASP A 102 -19.40 10.92 1.71
C ASP A 102 -19.49 10.08 0.42
N PHE A 103 -18.46 10.15 -0.40
CA PHE A 103 -18.43 9.44 -1.68
C PHE A 103 -17.95 7.99 -1.51
N TYR A 104 -18.71 7.05 -2.06
CA TYR A 104 -18.42 5.62 -2.08
C TYR A 104 -18.50 5.07 -3.49
N THR A 105 -17.55 4.20 -3.84
CA THR A 105 -17.52 3.48 -5.11
C THR A 105 -17.60 1.99 -4.87
N LEU A 106 -18.38 1.30 -5.69
CA LEU A 106 -18.34 -0.15 -5.83
C LEU A 106 -17.34 -0.52 -6.92
N ARG A 107 -16.23 -1.14 -6.51
CA ARG A 107 -15.22 -1.72 -7.40
C ARG A 107 -15.38 -3.21 -7.52
N ALA A 108 -14.94 -3.75 -8.65
CA ALA A 108 -14.84 -5.17 -8.90
C ALA A 108 -13.50 -5.52 -9.51
N LYS A 109 -13.08 -6.76 -9.28
CA LYS A 109 -12.04 -7.42 -10.06
C LYS A 109 -12.70 -8.43 -10.99
N ALA A 110 -12.30 -8.41 -12.25
CA ALA A 110 -12.83 -9.28 -13.27
C ALA A 110 -11.70 -9.97 -14.05
N TYR A 111 -12.02 -11.09 -14.67
CA TYR A 111 -11.10 -11.82 -15.52
C TYR A 111 -11.73 -12.19 -16.87
N MET A 112 -10.86 -12.40 -17.85
CA MET A 112 -11.16 -12.93 -19.18
C MET A 112 -10.16 -14.05 -19.50
N VAL A 113 -10.58 -15.01 -20.30
CA VAL A 113 -9.63 -15.96 -20.91
C VAL A 113 -8.97 -15.27 -22.10
N ARG A 114 -7.65 -15.30 -22.18
CA ARG A 114 -6.88 -14.85 -23.35
C ARG A 114 -7.07 -15.86 -24.48
N SER A 115 -7.70 -15.41 -25.55
CA SER A 115 -8.02 -16.21 -26.73
C SER A 115 -8.13 -15.29 -27.95
N GLU A 116 -8.20 -15.86 -29.15
CA GLU A 116 -8.42 -15.08 -30.37
C GLU A 116 -9.68 -14.20 -30.28
N ALA A 117 -10.75 -14.72 -29.67
CA ALA A 117 -12.02 -13.99 -29.52
C ALA A 117 -11.94 -12.79 -28.56
N THR A 118 -11.02 -12.80 -27.60
CA THR A 118 -10.86 -11.75 -26.58
C THR A 118 -9.65 -10.85 -26.84
N ALA A 119 -8.74 -11.22 -27.73
CA ALA A 119 -7.48 -10.52 -28.00
C ALA A 119 -7.70 -9.03 -28.33
N GLN A 120 -8.65 -8.71 -29.21
CA GLN A 120 -8.93 -7.31 -29.56
C GLN A 120 -9.51 -6.53 -28.39
N LEU A 121 -10.44 -7.12 -27.62
CA LEU A 121 -11.04 -6.45 -26.47
C LEU A 121 -9.98 -6.17 -25.39
N ILE A 122 -9.10 -7.13 -25.12
CA ILE A 122 -7.98 -6.95 -24.17
C ILE A 122 -7.08 -5.80 -24.64
N THR A 123 -6.71 -5.80 -25.92
CA THR A 123 -5.91 -4.72 -26.51
C THR A 123 -6.59 -3.36 -26.37
N ASP A 124 -7.90 -3.29 -26.64
CA ASP A 124 -8.65 -2.05 -26.52
C ASP A 124 -8.78 -1.56 -25.07
N ILE A 125 -8.87 -2.48 -24.10
CA ILE A 125 -8.87 -2.15 -22.67
C ILE A 125 -7.50 -1.61 -22.26
N ASP A 126 -6.42 -2.31 -22.60
CA ASP A 126 -5.05 -1.89 -22.28
C ASP A 126 -4.69 -0.55 -22.94
N ALA A 127 -5.21 -0.29 -24.15
CA ALA A 127 -5.07 0.98 -24.86
C ALA A 127 -5.98 2.09 -24.29
N GLY A 128 -6.92 1.77 -23.39
CA GLY A 128 -7.90 2.71 -22.83
C GLY A 128 -8.98 3.15 -23.82
N ILE A 129 -9.17 2.42 -24.92
CA ILE A 129 -10.23 2.64 -25.91
C ILE A 129 -11.55 2.07 -25.42
N LYS A 130 -11.53 0.88 -24.79
CA LYS A 130 -12.70 0.25 -24.14
C LYS A 130 -12.60 0.43 -22.64
N LYS A 131 -12.83 1.66 -22.19
CA LYS A 131 -12.70 2.05 -20.79
C LYS A 131 -14.03 2.04 -20.06
N GLU A 132 -15.07 2.63 -20.64
CA GLU A 132 -16.32 2.90 -19.93
C GLU A 132 -17.16 1.63 -19.74
N VAL A 133 -17.74 1.49 -18.54
CA VAL A 133 -18.69 0.42 -18.24
C VAL A 133 -19.97 0.94 -17.62
N SER A 134 -21.05 0.20 -17.78
CA SER A 134 -22.34 0.43 -17.13
C SER A 134 -22.78 -0.83 -16.40
N VAL A 135 -23.68 -0.71 -15.43
CA VAL A 135 -24.25 -1.85 -14.72
C VAL A 135 -25.74 -1.95 -14.97
N SER A 136 -26.24 -3.18 -14.97
CA SER A 136 -27.67 -3.46 -14.98
C SER A 136 -28.08 -4.16 -13.70
N CYS A 137 -29.07 -3.62 -13.02
CA CYS A 137 -29.61 -4.16 -11.78
C CYS A 137 -31.10 -3.77 -11.62
N SER A 138 -31.77 -4.41 -10.68
CA SER A 138 -33.12 -4.06 -10.27
C SER A 138 -33.13 -3.60 -8.81
N ALA A 139 -33.79 -2.48 -8.57
CA ALA A 139 -34.01 -1.92 -7.24
C ALA A 139 -35.51 -1.91 -6.94
N GLU A 140 -35.88 -2.31 -5.73
CA GLU A 140 -37.26 -2.35 -5.26
C GLU A 140 -37.80 -0.94 -4.96
N LYS A 141 -36.94 -0.06 -4.42
CA LYS A 141 -37.33 1.28 -3.98
C LYS A 141 -36.73 2.35 -4.89
N ARG A 142 -37.56 3.33 -5.23
CA ARG A 142 -37.20 4.50 -6.04
C ARG A 142 -37.58 5.78 -5.31
N ILE A 143 -36.75 6.19 -4.36
CA ILE A 143 -37.07 7.25 -3.39
C ILE A 143 -36.81 8.63 -4.02
N CYS A 144 -37.79 9.53 -3.98
CA CYS A 144 -37.63 10.90 -4.46
C CYS A 144 -36.79 11.74 -3.48
N SER A 145 -35.71 12.37 -3.96
CA SER A 145 -34.86 13.22 -3.10
C SER A 145 -35.52 14.49 -2.56
N VAL A 146 -36.63 14.93 -3.16
CA VAL A 146 -37.33 16.17 -2.76
C VAL A 146 -38.38 15.89 -1.68
N CYS A 147 -39.21 14.86 -1.85
CA CYS A 147 -40.32 14.56 -0.93
C CYS A 147 -40.19 13.27 -0.14
N GLY A 148 -39.15 12.45 -0.38
CA GLY A 148 -38.91 11.20 0.34
C GLY A 148 -39.85 10.04 -0.02
N LYS A 149 -40.84 10.25 -0.91
CA LYS A 149 -41.76 9.19 -1.33
C LYS A 149 -41.07 8.14 -2.19
N ASP A 150 -41.40 6.88 -1.98
CA ASP A 150 -41.04 5.78 -2.87
C ASP A 150 -41.95 5.80 -4.11
N LYS A 151 -41.40 6.18 -5.25
CA LYS A 151 -42.11 6.28 -6.54
C LYS A 151 -42.63 4.93 -7.05
N SER A 152 -42.12 3.81 -6.53
CA SER A 152 -42.63 2.48 -6.86
C SER A 152 -43.96 2.16 -6.15
N ARG A 153 -44.28 2.87 -5.07
CA ARG A 153 -45.42 2.57 -4.18
C ARG A 153 -46.40 3.73 -4.05
N GLU A 154 -45.90 4.95 -4.14
CA GLU A 154 -46.66 6.18 -3.91
C GLU A 154 -46.59 7.13 -5.10
N TYR A 155 -47.68 7.87 -5.32
CA TYR A 155 -47.68 8.94 -6.31
C TYR A 155 -46.78 10.11 -5.89
N CYS A 156 -45.89 10.51 -6.80
CA CYS A 156 -44.99 11.65 -6.67
C CYS A 156 -44.96 12.46 -7.97
N GLY A 157 -45.26 13.75 -7.90
CA GLY A 157 -45.23 14.67 -9.05
C GLY A 157 -43.85 15.25 -9.39
N HIS A 158 -42.79 14.89 -8.65
CA HIS A 158 -41.44 15.39 -8.88
C HIS A 158 -40.73 14.62 -10.00
N VAL A 159 -40.32 15.34 -11.03
CA VAL A 159 -39.59 14.79 -12.19
C VAL A 159 -38.09 14.88 -11.92
N ALA A 160 -37.39 13.74 -12.04
CA ALA A 160 -35.95 13.71 -11.90
C ALA A 160 -35.29 14.65 -12.93
N GLY A 161 -34.25 15.37 -12.52
CA GLY A 161 -33.61 16.40 -13.33
C GLY A 161 -34.17 17.82 -13.15
N LYS A 162 -35.43 17.99 -12.69
CA LYS A 162 -36.03 19.31 -12.45
C LYS A 162 -35.73 19.86 -11.07
N SER A 163 -35.75 21.18 -10.92
CA SER A 163 -35.50 21.87 -9.65
C SER A 163 -36.81 22.22 -8.93
N TYR A 164 -36.84 21.97 -7.62
CA TYR A 164 -37.96 22.29 -6.72
C TYR A 164 -37.39 22.93 -5.45
N GLY A 165 -37.82 24.14 -5.11
CA GLY A 165 -37.31 24.85 -3.93
C GLY A 165 -35.79 25.01 -3.91
N GLY A 166 -35.17 25.24 -5.07
CA GLY A 166 -33.71 25.37 -5.22
C GLY A 166 -32.93 24.05 -5.21
N LYS A 167 -33.58 22.89 -5.03
CA LYS A 167 -32.94 21.57 -5.04
C LYS A 167 -33.28 20.81 -6.33
N LYS A 168 -32.27 20.22 -6.97
CA LYS A 168 -32.48 19.34 -8.14
C LYS A 168 -33.03 17.98 -7.68
N CYS A 169 -34.14 17.55 -8.25
CA CYS A 169 -34.73 16.24 -7.96
C CYS A 169 -33.91 15.13 -8.62
N PHE A 170 -33.67 14.06 -7.87
CA PHE A 170 -33.11 12.80 -8.34
C PHE A 170 -33.83 11.63 -7.65
N THR A 171 -33.62 10.42 -8.14
CA THR A 171 -34.20 9.20 -7.58
C THR A 171 -33.12 8.39 -6.87
N VAL A 172 -33.29 8.13 -5.58
CA VAL A 172 -32.41 7.25 -4.82
C VAL A 172 -32.88 5.81 -4.98
N LEU A 173 -32.03 4.97 -5.54
CA LEU A 173 -32.23 3.53 -5.70
C LEU A 173 -31.78 2.81 -4.41
N ASP A 174 -32.68 2.02 -3.85
CA ASP A 174 -32.48 1.27 -2.60
C ASP A 174 -33.18 -0.09 -2.64
N GLY A 175 -32.71 -1.05 -1.84
CA GLY A 175 -33.25 -2.41 -1.80
C GLY A 175 -33.03 -3.15 -3.13
N ILE A 176 -31.82 -3.62 -3.37
CA ILE A 176 -31.42 -4.26 -4.62
C ILE A 176 -31.96 -5.68 -4.68
N ALA A 177 -32.86 -5.94 -5.64
CA ALA A 177 -33.49 -7.23 -5.84
C ALA A 177 -32.58 -8.20 -6.62
N ASP A 178 -31.94 -7.73 -7.69
CA ASP A 178 -30.99 -8.53 -8.47
C ASP A 178 -29.95 -7.63 -9.19
N ALA A 179 -28.77 -8.18 -9.45
CA ALA A 179 -27.72 -7.59 -10.29
C ALA A 179 -27.54 -8.48 -11.51
N TYR A 180 -27.64 -7.95 -12.72
CA TYR A 180 -27.68 -8.78 -13.93
C TYR A 180 -26.28 -8.96 -14.53
N GLU A 181 -25.62 -7.85 -14.83
CA GLU A 181 -24.37 -7.83 -15.57
C GLU A 181 -23.69 -6.46 -15.44
N PHE A 182 -22.42 -6.40 -15.87
CA PHE A 182 -21.78 -5.15 -16.23
C PHE A 182 -21.43 -5.17 -17.72
N SER A 183 -21.46 -4.01 -18.37
CA SER A 183 -21.30 -3.92 -19.80
C SER A 183 -20.29 -2.86 -20.22
N PHE A 184 -19.43 -3.20 -21.18
CA PHE A 184 -18.63 -2.21 -21.90
C PHE A 184 -19.54 -1.39 -22.82
N VAL A 185 -19.53 -0.07 -22.62
CA VAL A 185 -20.37 0.91 -23.33
C VAL A 185 -19.54 2.12 -23.75
N ALA A 186 -20.08 2.97 -24.62
CA ALA A 186 -19.41 4.24 -24.98
C ALA A 186 -19.75 5.38 -24.00
N VAL A 187 -20.97 5.39 -23.47
CA VAL A 187 -21.46 6.41 -22.53
C VAL A 187 -22.18 5.71 -21.38
N PRO A 188 -21.58 5.65 -20.19
CA PRO A 188 -22.21 5.03 -19.03
C PRO A 188 -23.13 6.02 -18.31
N ALA A 189 -24.16 5.50 -17.64
CA ALA A 189 -25.01 6.30 -16.76
C ALA A 189 -24.16 6.94 -15.66
N GLN A 190 -23.36 6.12 -14.98
CA GLN A 190 -22.37 6.51 -13.99
C GLN A 190 -21.13 7.08 -14.68
N LYS A 191 -20.89 8.39 -14.53
CA LYS A 191 -19.86 9.13 -15.31
C LYS A 191 -18.43 8.61 -15.16
N GLU A 192 -18.15 7.96 -14.04
CA GLU A 192 -16.82 7.46 -13.68
C GLU A 192 -16.74 5.94 -13.67
N ALA A 193 -17.80 5.26 -14.09
CA ALA A 193 -17.79 3.81 -14.23
C ALA A 193 -16.93 3.41 -15.43
N GLY A 194 -15.98 2.51 -15.20
CA GLY A 194 -15.02 2.09 -16.20
C GLY A 194 -13.89 1.24 -15.64
N VAL A 195 -13.11 0.67 -16.55
CA VAL A 195 -11.85 0.01 -16.25
C VAL A 195 -10.89 1.05 -15.68
N GLU A 196 -10.29 0.69 -14.56
CA GLU A 196 -9.40 1.59 -13.85
C GLU A 196 -7.96 1.20 -14.11
N LYS A 197 -7.12 2.25 -14.17
CA LYS A 197 -5.70 2.06 -14.01
C LYS A 197 -5.47 1.88 -12.53
N SER A 198 -4.69 0.88 -12.12
CA SER A 198 -4.24 0.84 -10.74
C SER A 198 -3.46 2.14 -10.49
N PHE A 199 -3.94 2.91 -9.51
CA PHE A 199 -3.24 4.06 -9.02
C PHE A 199 -2.49 3.57 -7.80
N GLY A 200 -1.19 3.34 -7.96
CA GLY A 200 -0.31 3.12 -6.83
C GLY A 200 -0.33 4.39 -6.01
N GLY A 201 -1.18 4.44 -4.98
CA GLY A 201 -1.17 5.48 -3.99
C GLY A 201 0.21 5.59 -3.37
N LEU A 202 0.60 6.81 -2.96
CA LEU A 202 1.88 7.19 -2.36
C LEU A 202 2.75 5.98 -1.97
N ALA A 203 3.69 5.65 -2.87
CA ALA A 203 4.68 4.60 -2.65
C ALA A 203 5.22 4.72 -1.22
N GLU A 204 4.91 3.73 -0.37
CA GLU A 204 5.58 3.62 0.90
C GLU A 204 7.03 3.17 0.63
N LYS A 205 7.90 3.35 1.61
CA LYS A 205 9.35 3.13 1.52
C LYS A 205 9.75 1.81 0.83
N GLY A 206 8.94 0.75 0.98
CA GLY A 206 9.18 -0.56 0.36
C GLY A 206 8.90 -0.65 -1.14
N ASP A 207 8.07 0.23 -1.70
CA ASP A 207 7.74 0.23 -3.13
C ASP A 207 8.86 0.87 -3.96
N VAL A 208 9.54 1.89 -3.39
CA VAL A 208 10.69 2.54 -4.02
C VAL A 208 11.88 1.58 -4.11
N GLU A 209 12.13 0.74 -3.09
CA GLU A 209 13.20 -0.26 -3.12
C GLU A 209 12.96 -1.34 -4.19
N LYS A 210 11.72 -1.81 -4.34
CA LYS A 210 11.35 -2.75 -5.40
C LYS A 210 11.51 -2.13 -6.79
N MET A 211 11.09 -0.87 -6.97
CA MET A 211 11.27 -0.15 -8.23
C MET A 211 12.74 0.01 -8.60
N LEU A 212 13.60 0.41 -7.65
CA LEU A 212 15.05 0.59 -7.87
C LEU A 212 15.81 -0.72 -8.16
N SER A 213 15.26 -1.86 -7.75
CA SER A 213 15.86 -3.19 -7.98
C SER A 213 15.60 -3.76 -9.38
N GLY A 214 14.62 -3.21 -10.11
CA GLY A 214 14.35 -3.59 -11.50
C GLY A 214 15.23 -2.80 -12.46
N GLY A 215 16.00 -3.49 -13.31
CA GLY A 215 16.93 -2.87 -14.27
C GLY A 215 16.28 -2.11 -15.45
N GLY A 216 15.09 -1.54 -15.26
CA GLY A 216 14.37 -0.75 -16.26
C GLY A 216 14.45 0.76 -16.01
N GLU A 217 13.97 1.55 -16.96
CA GLU A 217 13.87 3.01 -16.84
C GLU A 217 12.74 3.40 -15.87
N ILE A 218 13.04 4.23 -14.87
CA ILE A 218 12.09 4.68 -13.84
C ILE A 218 11.86 6.19 -14.01
N THR A 219 10.60 6.61 -14.12
CA THR A 219 10.22 8.03 -14.17
C THR A 219 9.63 8.45 -12.82
N LEU A 220 10.26 9.44 -12.17
CA LEU A 220 9.84 9.95 -10.86
C LEU A 220 9.00 11.22 -10.98
N SER A 221 8.01 11.37 -10.10
CA SER A 221 7.33 12.65 -9.90
C SER A 221 8.20 13.64 -9.11
N SER A 222 7.88 14.94 -9.15
CA SER A 222 8.59 15.97 -8.39
C SER A 222 8.58 15.72 -6.88
N GLY A 223 7.44 15.31 -6.31
CA GLY A 223 7.33 14.98 -4.89
C GLY A 223 8.15 13.75 -4.47
N GLN A 224 8.28 12.73 -5.34
CA GLN A 224 9.16 11.58 -5.08
C GLN A 224 10.64 11.96 -5.16
N ALA A 225 11.01 12.80 -6.14
CA ALA A 225 12.38 13.31 -6.23
C ALA A 225 12.74 14.12 -4.97
N GLU A 226 11.82 14.94 -4.45
CA GLU A 226 12.00 15.66 -3.19
C GLU A 226 12.06 14.73 -1.98
N SER A 227 11.21 13.71 -1.90
CA SER A 227 11.25 12.73 -0.80
C SER A 227 12.53 11.89 -0.80
N ILE A 228 13.00 11.47 -1.98
CA ILE A 228 14.27 10.74 -2.13
C ILE A 228 15.43 11.67 -1.75
N LYS A 229 15.39 12.92 -2.19
CA LYS A 229 16.38 13.93 -1.81
C LYS A 229 16.43 14.13 -0.30
N ALA A 230 15.29 14.33 0.35
CA ALA A 230 15.20 14.49 1.81
C ALA A 230 15.70 13.24 2.54
N PHE A 231 15.44 12.04 2.02
CA PHE A 231 15.97 10.80 2.59
C PHE A 231 17.49 10.69 2.43
N LEU A 232 18.04 11.06 1.27
CA LEU A 232 19.48 11.11 1.03
C LEU A 232 20.17 12.14 1.92
N ASP A 233 19.55 13.31 2.11
CA ASP A 233 20.04 14.37 2.98
C ASP A 233 20.11 13.86 4.44
N ASN A 234 19.01 13.27 4.95
CA ASN A 234 18.99 12.67 6.30
C ASN A 234 20.02 11.54 6.47
N MET A 235 20.16 10.65 5.48
CA MET A 235 21.17 9.59 5.53
C MET A 235 22.59 10.16 5.50
N SER A 236 22.81 11.26 4.78
CA SER A 236 24.10 11.95 4.75
C SER A 236 24.44 12.53 6.13
N ASP A 237 23.48 13.18 6.76
CA ASP A 237 23.62 13.75 8.11
C ASP A 237 23.88 12.65 9.16
N ASP A 238 23.09 11.57 9.15
CA ASP A 238 23.29 10.41 10.03
C ASP A 238 24.67 9.76 9.81
N ALA A 239 25.12 9.66 8.56
CA ALA A 239 26.44 9.14 8.25
C ALA A 239 27.56 10.06 8.72
N GLU A 240 27.37 11.37 8.69
CA GLU A 240 28.33 12.34 9.23
C GLU A 240 28.43 12.24 10.76
N LEU A 241 27.30 12.26 11.46
CA LEU A 241 27.24 12.04 12.90
C LEU A 241 27.85 10.68 13.28
N GLY A 242 27.58 9.63 12.51
CA GLY A 242 28.17 8.32 12.70
C GLY A 242 29.70 8.31 12.54
N ARG A 243 30.25 9.04 11.55
CA ARG A 243 31.70 9.18 11.35
C ARG A 243 32.35 9.93 12.51
N GLU A 244 31.73 11.01 13.00
CA GLU A 244 32.23 11.77 14.15
C GLU A 244 32.19 10.95 15.44
N TYR A 245 31.06 10.29 15.69
CA TYR A 245 30.90 9.43 16.86
C TYR A 245 31.89 8.26 16.85
N ARG A 246 32.14 7.65 15.69
CA ARG A 246 33.16 6.61 15.52
C ARG A 246 34.56 7.13 15.89
N LYS A 247 34.94 8.33 15.43
CA LYS A 247 36.21 8.96 15.82
C LYS A 247 36.31 9.17 17.33
N SER A 248 35.22 9.62 17.96
CA SER A 248 35.14 9.82 19.41
C SER A 248 35.35 8.51 20.18
N ILE A 249 34.66 7.43 19.79
CA ILE A 249 34.83 6.11 20.42
C ILE A 249 36.26 5.61 20.28
N ILE A 250 36.87 5.71 19.08
CA ILE A 250 38.25 5.29 18.84
C ILE A 250 39.21 6.05 19.76
N GLY A 251 39.06 7.37 19.86
CA GLY A 251 39.89 8.19 20.75
C GLY A 251 39.76 7.80 22.22
N GLU A 252 38.53 7.53 22.67
CA GLU A 252 38.29 7.05 24.03
C GLU A 252 38.88 5.65 24.27
N LEU A 253 38.75 4.76 23.30
CA LEU A 253 39.27 3.40 23.36
C LEU A 253 40.80 3.39 23.47
N VAL A 254 41.48 4.19 22.64
CA VAL A 254 42.94 4.36 22.69
C VAL A 254 43.38 4.90 24.06
N ARG A 255 42.62 5.85 24.63
CA ARG A 255 42.87 6.40 25.97
C ARG A 255 42.72 5.33 27.06
N LEU A 256 41.64 4.56 27.04
CA LEU A 256 41.36 3.50 28.01
C LEU A 256 42.39 2.36 27.90
N CYS A 257 42.71 1.95 26.68
CA CYS A 257 43.74 0.98 26.38
C CYS A 257 45.11 1.41 26.92
N GLY A 258 45.51 2.67 26.70
CA GLY A 258 46.77 3.20 27.23
C GLY A 258 46.85 3.22 28.76
N LYS A 259 45.70 3.31 29.46
CA LYS A 259 45.63 3.19 30.92
C LYS A 259 45.73 1.74 31.40
N ALA A 260 45.07 0.81 30.71
CA ALA A 260 45.06 -0.61 31.07
C ALA A 260 46.39 -1.31 30.70
N LEU A 261 47.04 -0.89 29.60
CA LEU A 261 48.24 -1.51 29.04
C LEU A 261 49.31 -0.44 28.72
N PRO A 262 50.12 0.00 29.73
CA PRO A 262 51.05 1.12 29.56
C PRO A 262 52.19 0.88 28.56
N LYS A 263 52.51 -0.39 28.26
CA LYS A 263 53.56 -0.78 27.30
C LYS A 263 53.06 -0.88 25.85
N MET A 264 51.77 -0.69 25.61
CA MET A 264 51.18 -0.79 24.27
C MET A 264 51.51 0.46 23.45
N ASP A 265 51.91 0.27 22.19
CA ASP A 265 52.02 1.36 21.23
C ASP A 265 50.63 1.87 20.84
N LYS A 266 50.37 3.14 21.19
CA LYS A 266 49.08 3.79 20.96
C LYS A 266 48.79 3.97 19.46
N SER A 267 49.82 4.22 18.66
CA SER A 267 49.67 4.46 17.22
C SER A 267 49.30 3.19 16.46
N ALA A 268 49.90 2.06 16.86
CA ALA A 268 49.56 0.74 16.33
C ALA A 268 48.12 0.34 16.72
N PHE A 269 47.71 0.59 17.97
CA PHE A 269 46.36 0.27 18.44
C PHE A 269 45.29 1.16 17.79
N GLU A 270 45.57 2.44 17.58
CA GLU A 270 44.66 3.35 16.88
C GLU A 270 44.38 2.88 15.45
N SER A 271 45.42 2.43 14.75
CA SER A 271 45.29 1.89 13.39
C SER A 271 44.40 0.65 13.34
N VAL A 272 44.50 -0.23 14.34
CA VAL A 272 43.62 -1.39 14.48
C VAL A 272 42.19 -0.96 14.80
N ALA A 273 41.99 -0.01 15.71
CA ALA A 273 40.67 0.49 16.08
C ALA A 273 39.93 1.13 14.89
N GLN A 274 40.64 1.76 13.96
CA GLN A 274 40.04 2.38 12.77
C GLN A 274 39.38 1.38 11.81
N VAL A 275 39.82 0.13 11.77
CA VAL A 275 39.27 -0.90 10.86
C VAL A 275 38.24 -1.82 11.52
N MET A 276 37.99 -1.67 12.83
CA MET A 276 37.05 -2.51 13.58
C MET A 276 35.59 -2.20 13.26
N THR A 277 34.73 -3.20 13.31
CA THR A 277 33.28 -3.02 13.23
C THR A 277 32.74 -2.31 14.47
N ALA A 278 31.55 -1.73 14.38
CA ALA A 278 30.93 -1.06 15.53
C ALA A 278 30.77 -2.00 16.74
N LYS A 279 30.39 -3.26 16.50
CA LYS A 279 30.24 -4.27 17.57
C LYS A 279 31.56 -4.55 18.30
N GLU A 280 32.65 -4.66 17.55
CA GLU A 280 33.98 -4.88 18.13
C GLU A 280 34.43 -3.66 18.94
N LEU A 281 34.26 -2.44 18.41
CA LEU A 281 34.59 -1.22 19.15
C LEU A 281 33.89 -1.14 20.51
N PHE A 282 32.60 -1.46 20.57
CA PHE A 282 31.84 -1.48 21.84
C PHE A 282 32.29 -2.60 22.78
N ALA A 283 32.58 -3.80 22.26
CA ALA A 283 33.05 -4.91 23.08
C ALA A 283 34.38 -4.58 23.77
N PHE A 284 35.33 -3.99 23.03
CA PHE A 284 36.61 -3.57 23.60
C PHE A 284 36.44 -2.41 24.58
N LYS A 285 35.57 -1.42 24.27
CA LYS A 285 35.28 -0.30 25.17
C LYS A 285 34.78 -0.82 26.53
N ASN A 286 33.77 -1.68 26.53
CA ASN A 286 33.21 -2.26 27.75
C ASN A 286 34.25 -3.06 28.55
N ALA A 287 35.10 -3.83 27.86
CA ALA A 287 36.16 -4.60 28.52
C ALA A 287 37.20 -3.70 29.20
N PHE A 288 37.65 -2.63 28.52
CA PHE A 288 38.61 -1.70 29.11
C PHE A 288 38.00 -0.83 30.22
N GLU A 289 36.74 -0.44 30.12
CA GLU A 289 36.02 0.24 31.20
C GLU A 289 35.90 -0.64 32.45
N GLY A 290 35.60 -1.94 32.29
CA GLY A 290 35.59 -2.91 33.38
C GLY A 290 36.95 -3.03 34.08
N CYS A 291 38.03 -3.20 33.31
CA CYS A 291 39.39 -3.22 33.85
C CYS A 291 39.78 -1.91 34.53
N ALA A 292 39.39 -0.77 33.97
CA ALA A 292 39.64 0.54 34.58
C ALA A 292 38.87 0.71 35.90
N ALA A 293 37.62 0.25 35.98
CA ALA A 293 36.81 0.28 37.19
C ALA A 293 37.38 -0.62 38.30
N GLU A 294 37.95 -1.77 37.97
CA GLU A 294 38.64 -2.62 38.96
C GLU A 294 39.94 -2.00 39.47
N ASN A 295 40.74 -1.41 38.57
CA ASN A 295 42.02 -0.79 38.92
C ASN A 295 41.89 0.57 39.62
N SER A 296 40.72 1.21 39.58
CA SER A 296 40.44 2.51 40.22
C SER A 296 39.64 2.39 41.52
N LYS A 297 39.38 1.17 42.02
CA LYS A 297 38.79 0.98 43.35
C LYS A 297 39.73 1.59 44.41
N PRO A 298 39.29 2.58 45.20
CA PRO A 298 40.11 3.13 46.26
C PRO A 298 40.38 2.04 47.29
N ALA A 299 41.66 1.79 47.57
CA ALA A 299 42.04 0.90 48.65
C ALA A 299 41.74 1.57 49.99
N PRO A 300 41.06 0.90 50.95
CA PRO A 300 40.90 1.45 52.29
C PRO A 300 42.28 1.66 52.92
N GLN A 301 42.46 2.75 53.68
CA GLN A 301 43.76 3.15 54.28
C GLN A 301 44.46 2.05 55.10
N LEU A 302 43.76 0.97 55.48
CA LEU A 302 44.26 -0.17 56.24
C LEU A 302 44.52 -1.43 55.38
N ALA A 303 44.52 -1.33 54.06
CA ALA A 303 44.80 -2.46 53.17
C ALA A 303 46.26 -2.93 53.34
N ARG A 304 46.44 -4.13 53.89
CA ARG A 304 47.75 -4.77 54.09
C ARG A 304 48.44 -4.96 52.74
N ALA A 305 49.62 -4.37 52.56
CA ALA A 305 50.46 -4.60 51.38
C ALA A 305 50.70 -6.11 51.23
N GLN A 306 50.40 -6.67 50.05
CA GLN A 306 50.67 -8.07 49.77
C GLN A 306 52.19 -8.30 49.92
N THR A 307 52.52 -9.10 50.93
CA THR A 307 53.88 -9.41 51.36
C THR A 307 54.72 -9.96 50.21
N ALA A 308 55.85 -9.30 49.96
CA ALA A 308 56.98 -9.85 49.25
C ALA A 308 57.41 -11.19 49.90
N LYS A 309 57.87 -12.12 49.06
CA LYS A 309 58.35 -13.47 49.37
C LYS A 309 58.93 -13.58 50.79
N ARG A 310 58.31 -14.44 51.63
CA ARG A 310 58.88 -14.89 52.91
C ARG A 310 60.28 -15.46 52.65
N ALA A 311 61.30 -14.85 53.24
CA ALA A 311 62.63 -15.42 53.31
C ALA A 311 62.58 -16.70 54.15
N ASP A 312 63.17 -17.78 53.63
CA ASP A 312 63.26 -19.09 54.27
C ASP A 312 64.25 -19.03 55.44
N ILE A 313 63.74 -19.14 56.66
CA ILE A 313 64.50 -19.07 57.91
C ILE A 313 64.93 -20.46 58.41
N GLY A 314 64.83 -21.51 57.57
CA GLY A 314 65.12 -22.89 57.94
C GLY A 314 66.59 -23.26 58.18
N LYS A 315 67.56 -22.33 58.02
CA LYS A 315 69.00 -22.64 58.09
C LYS A 315 69.73 -22.20 59.37
N PHE A 316 69.01 -21.74 60.41
CA PHE A 316 69.63 -21.41 61.69
C PHE A 316 68.97 -22.17 62.84
N LYS A 317 69.38 -23.43 63.03
CA LYS A 317 69.27 -24.12 64.33
C LYS A 317 70.63 -24.75 64.64
N ILE A 318 71.21 -24.29 65.75
CA ILE A 318 72.30 -24.96 66.50
C ILE A 318 71.65 -26.07 67.32
#